data_AF-A0A7S0V7Q7-F1
#
_entry.id   AF-A0A7S0V7Q7-F1
#
_cell.length_a   1.000
_cell.length_b   1.000
_cell.length_c   1.000
_cell.angle_alpha   90.00
_cell.angle_beta   90.00
_cell.angle_gamma   90.00
#
_symmetry.space_group_name_H-M   'P 1'
#
loop_
_entity.id
_entity.type
_entity.pdbx_description
1 polymer ?
#
loop_
_entity_poly.entity_id
_entity_poly.type
_entity_poly.pdbx_seq_one_letter_code
_entity_poly.pdbx_strand_id
1 'polypeptide(L)'
;GELENMASPMADIAPALVLGVEYRENSASIRPDSVLGPDVRGFNQSLPIEGSFDVYEFFTEVDVPLITNKPGIESLNFTGAFRMSDYSTIGNAQTYAAGLGWEPVEDLRFRTQYNRAVRAPNVSDLFAPATNGFPGAQDPCSSGLGSFDSGVISANCVATGVPAAAVGTPFQSNAQIEALFGGNSNVSEEVADTFTVGAVWQPNFINGLTLQVDYYQIEIEDAIATPSLQNLLDECYRQDIQPSCDFFNGARNPSTGEMANPFMPELFSSNLAVFEAEGVDVRVDYMWDAEQMGLSSDLGSFGVNYYSTFTIGNGYQTSEV
;
A
#
# COMPACT_ATOMS: atom_id res chain seq x y z
N GLY A 1 -9.06 -17.54 26.67
CA GLY A 1 -9.84 -18.15 27.77
C GLY A 1 -10.57 -17.05 28.52
N GLU A 2 -11.72 -17.33 29.13
CA GLU A 2 -12.54 -16.32 29.83
C GLU A 2 -11.91 -15.93 31.18
N LEU A 3 -11.79 -14.62 31.44
CA LEU A 3 -11.18 -14.06 32.66
C LEU A 3 -12.26 -13.64 33.66
N GLU A 4 -12.96 -14.61 34.27
CA GLU A 4 -14.16 -14.40 35.11
C GLU A 4 -13.96 -13.39 36.28
N ASN A 5 -12.74 -13.20 36.77
CA ASN A 5 -12.42 -12.25 37.85
C ASN A 5 -11.98 -10.85 37.38
N MET A 6 -12.05 -10.56 36.08
CA MET A 6 -11.60 -9.30 35.46
C MET A 6 -12.71 -8.60 34.66
N ALA A 7 -13.98 -8.87 34.98
CA ALA A 7 -15.11 -8.22 34.33
C ALA A 7 -15.18 -6.72 34.66
N SER A 8 -15.60 -5.91 33.69
CA SER A 8 -15.96 -4.51 33.94
C SER A 8 -17.07 -4.45 34.99
N PRO A 9 -17.03 -3.53 35.97
CA PRO A 9 -18.10 -3.38 36.97
C PRO A 9 -19.49 -3.12 36.37
N MET A 10 -19.55 -2.74 35.09
CA MET A 10 -20.78 -2.41 34.37
C MET A 10 -21.19 -3.45 33.32
N ALA A 11 -20.44 -4.55 33.18
CA ALA A 11 -20.73 -5.62 32.23
C ALA A 11 -21.01 -6.95 32.93
N ASP A 12 -21.94 -7.72 32.36
CA ASP A 12 -22.35 -9.04 32.85
C ASP A 12 -21.52 -10.18 32.21
N ILE A 13 -20.62 -9.84 31.28
CA ILE A 13 -19.83 -10.77 30.47
C ILE A 13 -18.34 -10.53 30.74
N ALA A 14 -17.58 -11.63 30.90
CA ALA A 14 -16.13 -11.58 31.11
C ALA A 14 -15.38 -11.23 29.80
N PRO A 15 -14.21 -10.56 29.88
CA PRO A 15 -13.40 -10.31 28.70
C PRO A 15 -12.78 -11.60 28.15
N ALA A 16 -12.57 -11.62 26.83
CA ALA A 16 -11.87 -12.65 26.12
C ALA A 16 -10.44 -12.21 25.77
N LEU A 17 -9.50 -13.15 25.87
CA LEU A 17 -8.09 -12.98 25.50
C LEU A 17 -7.62 -14.17 24.66
N VAL A 18 -6.92 -13.87 23.57
CA VAL A 18 -6.19 -14.81 22.72
C VAL A 18 -4.71 -14.42 22.72
N LEU A 19 -3.84 -15.43 22.80
CA LEU A 19 -2.40 -15.31 22.67
C LEU A 19 -1.93 -16.35 21.66
N GLY A 20 -1.01 -15.97 20.79
CA GLY A 20 -0.45 -16.87 19.79
C GLY A 20 0.98 -16.52 19.41
N VAL A 21 1.67 -17.53 18.88
CA VAL A 21 2.97 -17.39 18.25
C VAL A 21 2.94 -18.08 16.90
N GLU A 22 3.64 -17.53 15.91
CA GLU A 22 3.72 -18.07 14.55
C GLU A 22 5.18 -18.07 14.08
N TYR A 23 5.53 -19.07 13.27
CA TYR A 23 6.75 -19.10 12.48
C TYR A 23 6.38 -19.40 11.03
N ARG A 24 6.92 -18.61 10.10
CA ARG A 24 6.67 -18.77 8.67
C ARG A 24 7.95 -18.54 7.87
N GLU A 25 8.17 -19.39 6.87
CA GLU A 25 9.24 -19.25 5.89
C GLU A 25 8.61 -19.03 4.50
N ASN A 26 9.11 -18.03 3.76
CA ASN A 26 8.71 -17.73 2.40
C ASN A 26 9.93 -17.85 1.48
N SER A 27 9.78 -18.59 0.38
CA SER A 27 10.81 -18.70 -0.65
C SER A 27 10.21 -18.55 -2.03
N ALA A 28 10.99 -17.99 -2.96
CA ALA A 28 10.62 -17.94 -4.37
C ALA A 28 11.85 -18.22 -5.24
N SER A 29 11.61 -18.95 -6.34
CA SER A 29 12.61 -19.19 -7.38
C SER A 29 11.96 -19.03 -8.75
N ILE A 30 12.54 -18.17 -9.58
CA ILE A 30 12.17 -17.96 -10.98
C ILE A 30 13.37 -18.36 -11.83
N ARG A 31 13.16 -19.29 -12.75
CA ARG A 31 14.19 -19.79 -13.67
C ARG A 31 13.75 -19.50 -15.11
N PRO A 32 14.20 -18.39 -15.70
CA PRO A 32 13.90 -18.06 -17.08
C PRO A 32 14.44 -19.11 -18.05
N ASP A 33 13.79 -19.25 -19.21
CA ASP A 33 14.30 -20.09 -20.29
C ASP A 33 15.70 -19.61 -20.72
N SER A 34 16.58 -20.55 -21.05
CA SER A 34 17.90 -20.32 -21.65
C SER A 34 17.93 -19.27 -22.78
N VAL A 35 16.86 -19.13 -23.57
CA VAL A 35 16.76 -18.14 -24.67
C VAL A 35 16.68 -16.69 -24.17
N LEU A 36 16.23 -16.50 -22.93
CA LEU A 36 16.15 -15.21 -22.24
C LEU A 36 17.28 -15.01 -21.21
N GLY A 37 18.12 -16.04 -21.01
CA GLY A 37 19.31 -16.00 -20.17
C GLY A 37 20.46 -15.18 -20.78
N PRO A 38 21.69 -15.26 -20.25
CA PRO A 38 22.82 -14.39 -20.64
C PRO A 38 23.21 -14.38 -22.13
N ASP A 39 22.80 -15.38 -22.91
CA ASP A 39 22.85 -15.35 -24.37
C ASP A 39 21.46 -15.04 -24.94
N VAL A 40 21.05 -13.77 -24.87
CA VAL A 40 19.71 -13.35 -25.30
C VAL A 40 19.57 -13.47 -26.83
N ARG A 41 18.61 -14.27 -27.31
CA ARG A 41 18.04 -14.12 -28.68
C ARG A 41 16.75 -13.30 -28.62
N GLY A 42 16.83 -12.08 -28.08
CA GLY A 42 15.71 -11.18 -27.78
C GLY A 42 16.16 -9.79 -27.30
N PHE A 43 15.22 -8.91 -26.92
CA PHE A 43 15.48 -7.49 -26.61
C PHE A 43 16.06 -7.27 -25.20
N ASN A 44 15.40 -7.77 -24.14
CA ASN A 44 15.86 -7.64 -22.75
C ASN A 44 16.11 -9.02 -22.12
N GLN A 45 17.16 -9.11 -21.30
CA GLN A 45 17.51 -10.30 -20.54
C GLN A 45 16.52 -10.52 -19.39
N SER A 46 16.17 -11.79 -19.14
CA SER A 46 15.48 -12.19 -17.91
C SER A 46 16.45 -13.04 -17.09
N LEU A 47 16.78 -12.56 -15.89
CA LEU A 47 17.71 -13.22 -14.98
C LEU A 47 16.95 -14.02 -13.92
N PRO A 48 17.51 -15.15 -13.44
CA PRO A 48 16.90 -15.90 -12.35
C PRO A 48 16.73 -15.06 -11.08
N ILE A 49 15.60 -15.23 -10.40
CA ILE A 49 15.35 -14.68 -9.06
C ILE A 49 15.35 -15.86 -8.11
N GLU A 50 16.10 -15.78 -7.01
CA GLU A 50 16.08 -16.78 -5.96
C GLU A 50 16.31 -16.09 -4.62
N GLY A 51 15.45 -16.37 -3.65
CA GLY A 51 15.55 -15.80 -2.32
C GLY A 51 14.53 -16.39 -1.36
N SER A 52 14.82 -16.24 -0.07
CA SER A 52 13.95 -16.68 1.01
C SER A 52 14.10 -15.75 2.21
N PHE A 53 13.05 -15.68 3.03
CA PHE A 53 13.08 -15.04 4.32
C PHE A 53 12.15 -15.75 5.29
N ASP A 54 12.44 -15.65 6.57
CA ASP A 54 11.63 -16.18 7.65
C ASP A 54 11.12 -15.09 8.58
N VAL A 55 10.04 -15.39 9.30
CA VAL A 55 9.42 -14.49 10.26
C VAL A 55 8.96 -15.26 11.49
N TYR A 56 9.25 -14.69 12.67
CA TYR A 56 8.70 -15.10 13.94
C TYR A 56 7.73 -14.05 14.44
N GLU A 57 6.54 -14.47 14.89
CA GLU A 57 5.49 -13.54 15.31
C GLU A 57 4.92 -13.93 16.66
N PHE A 58 4.61 -12.92 17.46
CA PHE A 58 3.75 -13.03 18.62
C PHE A 58 2.53 -12.14 18.38
N PHE A 59 1.34 -12.65 18.69
CA PHE A 59 0.12 -11.87 18.58
C PHE A 59 -0.81 -12.08 19.78
N THR A 60 -1.60 -11.05 20.06
CA THR A 60 -2.62 -11.04 21.10
C THR A 60 -3.85 -10.31 20.61
N GLU A 61 -5.02 -10.80 21.01
CA GLU A 61 -6.31 -10.16 20.75
C GLU A 61 -7.14 -10.15 22.03
N VAL A 62 -7.87 -9.06 22.25
CA VAL A 62 -8.77 -8.87 23.39
C VAL A 62 -10.13 -8.39 22.92
N ASP A 63 -11.18 -8.90 23.55
CA ASP A 63 -12.53 -8.36 23.48
C ASP A 63 -13.03 -8.13 24.90
N VAL A 64 -13.38 -6.89 25.20
CA VAL A 64 -13.70 -6.41 26.54
C VAL A 64 -15.09 -5.77 26.52
N PRO A 65 -16.11 -6.47 27.02
CA PRO A 65 -17.41 -5.87 27.30
C PRO A 65 -17.26 -4.79 28.38
N LEU A 66 -17.56 -3.54 28.04
CA LEU A 66 -17.44 -2.40 28.97
C LEU A 66 -18.75 -2.17 29.72
N ILE A 67 -19.88 -2.18 29.01
CA ILE A 67 -21.23 -1.98 29.55
C ILE A 67 -22.17 -2.97 28.88
N THR A 68 -23.04 -3.60 29.64
CA THR A 68 -24.15 -4.41 29.12
C THR A 68 -25.45 -4.10 29.87
N ASN A 69 -26.58 -4.17 29.16
CA ASN A 69 -27.93 -4.14 29.72
C ASN A 69 -28.20 -2.92 30.63
N LYS A 70 -27.74 -1.73 30.25
CA LYS A 70 -28.01 -0.48 31.00
C LYS A 70 -29.04 0.37 30.25
N PRO A 71 -29.84 1.20 30.96
CA PRO A 71 -30.77 2.10 30.29
C PRO A 71 -30.07 2.99 29.26
N GLY A 72 -30.43 2.84 27.98
CA GLY A 72 -29.86 3.59 26.85
C GLY A 72 -28.50 3.09 26.34
N ILE A 73 -28.00 1.96 26.85
CA ILE A 73 -26.79 1.27 26.38
C ILE A 73 -27.04 -0.23 26.52
N GLU A 74 -27.48 -0.85 25.42
CA GLU A 74 -27.62 -2.30 25.32
C GLU A 74 -26.25 -2.97 25.44
N SER A 75 -25.28 -2.49 24.65
CA SER A 75 -23.90 -2.93 24.74
C SER A 75 -22.91 -1.82 24.41
N LEU A 76 -21.76 -1.85 25.09
CA LEU A 76 -20.56 -1.10 24.72
C LEU A 76 -19.38 -2.05 24.86
N ASN A 77 -18.70 -2.35 23.75
CA ASN A 77 -17.57 -3.26 23.72
C ASN A 77 -16.31 -2.59 23.17
N PHE A 78 -15.17 -3.01 23.69
CA PHE A 78 -13.85 -2.63 23.21
C PHE A 78 -13.15 -3.85 22.65
N THR A 79 -12.55 -3.71 21.46
CA THR A 79 -11.69 -4.74 20.87
C THR A 79 -10.29 -4.19 20.68
N GLY A 80 -9.28 -5.04 20.86
CA GLY A 80 -7.88 -4.68 20.64
C GLY A 80 -7.11 -5.86 20.08
N ALA A 81 -6.18 -5.59 19.16
CA ALA A 81 -5.24 -6.57 18.67
C ALA A 81 -3.84 -5.96 18.58
N PHE A 82 -2.83 -6.78 18.80
CA PHE A 82 -1.43 -6.41 18.65
C PHE A 82 -0.64 -7.61 18.13
N ARG A 83 0.23 -7.38 17.15
CA ARG A 83 1.17 -8.37 16.63
C ARG A 83 2.54 -7.74 16.45
N MET A 84 3.57 -8.43 16.94
CA MET A 84 4.98 -8.11 16.76
C MET A 84 5.61 -9.21 15.91
N SER A 85 6.28 -8.81 14.83
CA SER A 85 6.85 -9.70 13.82
C SER A 85 8.33 -9.38 13.65
N ASP A 86 9.21 -10.38 13.74
CA ASP A 86 10.66 -10.25 13.50
C ASP A 86 11.02 -10.99 12.20
N TYR A 87 11.28 -10.22 11.15
CA TYR A 87 11.63 -10.71 9.82
C TYR A 87 13.15 -10.80 9.67
N SER A 88 13.65 -11.86 9.03
CA SER A 88 15.07 -12.03 8.72
C SER A 88 15.62 -10.97 7.73
N THR A 89 14.76 -10.16 7.12
CA THR A 89 15.09 -9.15 6.10
C THR A 89 15.01 -7.72 6.66
N ILE A 90 13.84 -7.30 7.12
CA ILE A 90 13.57 -5.94 7.57
C ILE A 90 13.67 -5.76 9.11
N GLY A 91 13.83 -6.85 9.85
CA GLY A 91 13.81 -6.83 11.30
C GLY A 91 12.38 -6.72 11.86
N ASN A 92 12.19 -5.86 12.87
CA ASN A 92 10.97 -5.84 13.66
C ASN A 92 9.90 -4.93 13.03
N ALA A 93 8.71 -5.48 12.81
CA ALA A 93 7.52 -4.74 12.41
C ALA A 93 6.38 -4.97 13.42
N GLN A 94 5.48 -3.99 13.54
CA GLN A 94 4.36 -4.03 14.48
C GLN A 94 3.05 -3.70 13.79
N THR A 95 2.00 -4.44 14.13
CA THR A 95 0.62 -4.15 13.70
C THR A 95 -0.29 -4.12 14.90
N TYR A 96 -1.28 -3.26 14.87
CA TYR A 96 -2.24 -3.14 15.96
C TYR A 96 -3.58 -2.62 15.47
N ALA A 97 -4.61 -2.98 16.22
CA ALA A 97 -5.98 -2.61 15.95
C ALA A 97 -6.68 -2.24 17.26
N ALA A 98 -7.54 -1.24 17.21
CA ALA A 98 -8.39 -0.85 18.33
C ALA A 98 -9.77 -0.47 17.82
N GLY A 99 -10.80 -0.99 18.48
CA GLY A 99 -12.19 -0.82 18.08
C GLY A 99 -13.13 -0.56 19.24
N LEU A 100 -14.19 0.19 18.96
CA LEU A 100 -15.33 0.39 19.84
C LEU A 100 -16.61 0.05 19.09
N GLY A 101 -17.45 -0.79 19.68
CA GLY A 101 -18.82 -1.02 19.23
C GLY A 101 -19.79 -0.54 20.30
N TRP A 102 -20.81 0.19 19.88
CA TRP A 102 -21.83 0.73 20.78
C TRP A 102 -23.22 0.47 20.22
N GLU A 103 -24.05 -0.20 21.01
CA GLU A 103 -25.46 -0.42 20.75
C GLU A 103 -26.26 0.35 21.80
N PRO A 104 -26.79 1.54 21.47
CA PRO A 104 -27.67 2.26 22.39
C PRO A 104 -28.99 1.52 22.64
N VAL A 105 -29.44 0.78 21.63
CA VAL A 105 -30.67 -0.02 21.56
C VAL A 105 -30.42 -1.23 20.65
N GLU A 106 -31.29 -2.25 20.72
CA GLU A 106 -31.13 -3.50 19.98
C GLU A 106 -31.11 -3.35 18.44
N ASP A 107 -31.76 -2.32 17.88
CA ASP A 107 -31.87 -2.14 16.44
C ASP A 107 -30.78 -1.24 15.83
N LEU A 108 -29.93 -0.61 16.64
CA LEU A 108 -28.94 0.37 16.17
C LEU A 108 -27.56 0.08 16.76
N ARG A 109 -26.58 -0.08 15.88
CA ARG A 109 -25.18 -0.29 16.24
C ARG A 109 -24.29 0.76 15.59
N PHE A 110 -23.42 1.35 16.38
CA PHE A 110 -22.29 2.16 15.92
C PHE A 110 -21.00 1.37 16.07
N ARG A 111 -20.08 1.57 15.13
CA ARG A 111 -18.75 0.97 15.14
C ARG A 111 -17.70 2.01 14.77
N THR A 112 -16.58 1.98 15.48
CA THR A 112 -15.39 2.76 15.15
C THR A 112 -14.19 1.85 15.29
N GLN A 113 -13.27 1.89 14.33
CA GLN A 113 -12.07 1.06 14.32
C GLN A 113 -10.89 1.85 13.75
N TYR A 114 -9.74 1.72 14.39
CA TYR A 114 -8.45 2.12 13.84
C TYR A 114 -7.56 0.88 13.71
N ASN A 115 -6.89 0.72 12.58
CA ASN A 115 -5.97 -0.38 12.31
C ASN A 115 -4.67 0.17 11.70
N ARG A 116 -3.52 -0.29 12.21
CA ARG A 116 -2.22 -0.19 11.56
C ARG A 116 -1.79 -1.58 11.10
N ALA A 117 -1.62 -1.74 9.81
CA ALA A 117 -1.13 -2.95 9.15
C ALA A 117 0.21 -2.68 8.46
N VAL A 118 0.95 -3.74 8.16
CA VAL A 118 2.23 -3.63 7.44
C VAL A 118 2.30 -4.66 6.31
N ARG A 119 3.00 -4.33 5.22
CA ARG A 119 3.41 -5.28 4.18
C ARG A 119 4.93 -5.36 4.16
N ALA A 120 5.47 -6.50 4.59
CA ALA A 120 6.90 -6.77 4.40
C ALA A 120 7.24 -6.93 2.90
N PRO A 121 8.44 -6.51 2.47
CA PRO A 121 8.91 -6.72 1.10
C PRO A 121 8.92 -8.20 0.71
N ASN A 122 8.55 -8.49 -0.53
CA ASN A 122 8.59 -9.86 -1.05
C ASN A 122 9.97 -10.20 -1.67
N VAL A 123 10.17 -11.45 -2.10
CA VAL A 123 11.44 -11.91 -2.70
C VAL A 123 11.84 -11.11 -3.95
N SER A 124 10.88 -10.68 -4.77
CA SER A 124 11.15 -9.87 -5.95
C SER A 124 11.55 -8.43 -5.56
N ASP A 125 10.89 -7.86 -4.55
CA ASP A 125 11.22 -6.51 -4.04
C ASP A 125 12.67 -6.45 -3.53
N LEU A 126 13.16 -7.53 -2.92
CA LEU A 126 14.47 -7.60 -2.26
C LEU A 126 15.60 -8.13 -3.15
N PHE A 127 15.34 -9.17 -3.94
CA PHE A 127 16.39 -10.00 -4.55
C PHE A 127 16.30 -10.09 -6.07
N ALA A 128 15.40 -9.32 -6.72
CA ALA A 128 15.40 -9.28 -8.18
C ALA A 128 16.75 -8.73 -8.70
N PRO A 129 17.43 -9.43 -9.62
CA PRO A 129 18.70 -9.01 -10.16
C PRO A 129 18.55 -7.77 -11.05
N ALA A 130 19.64 -7.01 -11.19
CA ALA A 130 19.66 -5.85 -12.08
C ALA A 130 19.52 -6.28 -13.55
N THR A 131 18.56 -5.69 -14.25
CA THR A 131 18.29 -5.90 -15.68
C THR A 131 18.10 -4.57 -16.39
N ASN A 132 18.51 -4.49 -17.66
CA ASN A 132 18.35 -3.27 -18.44
C ASN A 132 16.90 -3.09 -18.90
N GLY A 133 16.44 -1.86 -18.90
CA GLY A 133 15.18 -1.43 -19.50
C GLY A 133 15.33 -0.09 -20.21
N PHE A 134 14.29 0.28 -20.96
CA PHE A 134 14.30 1.47 -21.82
C PHE A 134 13.04 2.32 -21.59
N PRO A 135 12.83 2.91 -20.40
CA PRO A 135 11.71 3.80 -20.14
C PRO A 135 11.71 5.00 -21.11
N GLY A 136 10.51 5.45 -21.49
CA GLY A 136 10.35 6.70 -22.22
C GLY A 136 10.65 7.88 -21.30
N ALA A 137 11.56 8.76 -21.70
CA ALA A 137 11.97 9.93 -20.92
C ALA A 137 12.59 11.01 -21.81
N GLN A 138 12.52 12.26 -21.36
CA GLN A 138 13.12 13.43 -21.99
C GLN A 138 14.06 14.09 -21.00
N ASP A 139 15.37 13.97 -21.26
CA ASP A 139 16.43 14.54 -20.45
C ASP A 139 16.35 16.07 -20.48
N PRO A 140 16.12 16.73 -19.33
CA PRO A 140 16.11 18.19 -19.25
C PRO A 140 17.46 18.80 -19.57
N CYS A 141 18.57 18.05 -19.56
CA CYS A 141 19.90 18.59 -19.87
C CYS A 141 20.23 18.60 -21.37
N SER A 142 19.44 17.92 -22.20
CA SER A 142 19.62 17.83 -23.66
C SER A 142 18.52 18.60 -24.40
N SER A 143 18.85 19.24 -25.51
CA SER A 143 17.84 19.73 -26.48
C SER A 143 17.48 18.65 -27.51
N GLY A 144 16.58 18.94 -28.45
CA GLY A 144 16.15 17.99 -29.48
C GLY A 144 15.06 17.03 -28.97
N LEU A 145 15.41 15.75 -28.78
CA LEU A 145 14.51 14.77 -28.15
C LEU A 145 14.42 14.95 -26.63
N GLY A 146 15.40 15.63 -26.02
CA GLY A 146 15.33 16.11 -24.65
C GLY A 146 14.50 17.38 -24.53
N SER A 147 14.35 17.88 -23.31
CA SER A 147 13.39 18.94 -22.97
C SER A 147 14.06 20.17 -22.33
N PHE A 148 15.28 20.48 -22.77
CA PHE A 148 16.10 21.57 -22.21
C PHE A 148 15.44 22.95 -22.24
N ASP A 149 15.47 23.62 -21.08
CA ASP A 149 15.06 25.01 -20.86
C ASP A 149 16.15 25.75 -20.06
N SER A 150 16.78 26.75 -20.69
CA SER A 150 18.02 27.41 -20.21
C SER A 150 17.84 28.32 -18.97
N GLY A 151 16.64 28.43 -18.40
CA GLY A 151 16.34 29.37 -17.32
C GLY A 151 16.74 28.93 -15.90
N VAL A 152 16.83 27.63 -15.61
CA VAL A 152 16.91 27.13 -14.22
C VAL A 152 17.89 25.96 -14.01
N ILE A 153 18.09 25.10 -15.01
CA ILE A 153 18.54 23.71 -14.75
C ILE A 153 20.02 23.42 -15.04
N SER A 154 20.76 24.39 -15.58
CA SER A 154 22.14 24.18 -16.09
C SER A 154 23.15 23.81 -15.00
N ALA A 155 22.98 24.34 -13.78
CA ALA A 155 23.86 24.00 -12.66
C ALA A 155 23.70 22.53 -12.26
N ASN A 156 22.46 22.04 -12.17
CA ASN A 156 22.14 20.66 -11.82
C ASN A 156 22.62 19.68 -12.90
N CYS A 157 22.53 20.07 -14.17
CA CYS A 157 23.11 19.29 -15.27
C CYS A 157 24.62 19.07 -15.11
N VAL A 158 25.37 20.12 -14.77
CA VAL A 158 26.82 19.99 -14.55
C VAL A 158 27.11 19.21 -13.26
N ALA A 159 26.34 19.44 -12.19
CA ALA A 159 26.51 18.78 -10.91
C ALA A 159 26.33 17.24 -11.00
N THR A 160 25.40 16.79 -11.84
CA THR A 160 25.11 15.37 -12.09
C THR A 160 26.00 14.73 -13.16
N GLY A 161 26.95 15.48 -13.74
CA GLY A 161 27.99 14.94 -14.63
C GLY A 161 27.84 15.23 -16.12
N VAL A 162 26.89 16.07 -16.55
CA VAL A 162 26.86 16.57 -17.95
C VAL A 162 28.04 17.51 -18.16
N PRO A 163 28.88 17.32 -19.20
CA PRO A 163 29.95 18.27 -19.51
C PRO A 163 29.38 19.67 -19.75
N ALA A 164 29.98 20.70 -19.16
CA ALA A 164 29.47 22.08 -19.24
C ALA A 164 29.26 22.57 -20.69
N ALA A 165 30.07 22.09 -21.64
CA ALA A 165 29.94 22.42 -23.06
C ALA A 165 28.81 21.65 -23.78
N ALA A 166 28.31 20.55 -23.21
CA ALA A 166 27.26 19.71 -23.76
C ALA A 166 25.85 20.09 -23.25
N VAL A 167 25.76 20.84 -22.15
CA VAL A 167 24.48 21.31 -21.58
C VAL A 167 23.69 22.09 -22.64
N GLY A 168 22.45 21.66 -22.88
CA GLY A 168 21.55 22.28 -23.87
C GLY A 168 21.87 21.96 -25.33
N THR A 169 22.87 21.14 -25.60
CA THR A 169 23.12 20.57 -26.94
C THR A 169 22.26 19.30 -27.14
N PRO A 170 21.96 18.90 -28.38
CA PRO A 170 21.21 17.67 -28.62
C PRO A 170 22.15 16.47 -28.49
N PHE A 171 22.14 15.83 -27.32
CA PHE A 171 22.90 14.60 -27.06
C PHE A 171 22.01 13.39 -26.74
N GLN A 172 20.75 13.60 -26.37
CA GLN A 172 19.79 12.51 -26.27
C GLN A 172 19.41 11.99 -27.67
N SER A 173 19.86 10.78 -27.99
CA SER A 173 19.71 10.19 -29.33
C SER A 173 18.37 9.50 -29.58
N ASN A 174 17.64 9.09 -28.53
CA ASN A 174 16.36 8.37 -28.60
C ASN A 174 15.38 8.87 -27.52
N ALA A 175 14.07 8.71 -27.74
CA ALA A 175 13.01 9.04 -26.77
C ALA A 175 12.92 8.03 -25.60
N GLN A 176 13.67 6.93 -25.67
CA GLN A 176 13.86 5.98 -24.58
C GLN A 176 15.29 6.08 -24.07
N ILE A 177 15.46 6.09 -22.76
CA ILE A 177 16.76 6.15 -22.08
C ILE A 177 17.00 4.81 -21.40
N GLU A 178 18.20 4.27 -21.52
CA GLU A 178 18.56 2.99 -20.89
C GLU A 178 18.76 3.17 -19.38
N ALA A 179 18.16 2.30 -18.58
CA ALA A 179 18.23 2.30 -17.11
C ALA A 179 18.33 0.86 -16.57
N LEU A 180 18.81 0.72 -15.34
CA LEU A 180 18.85 -0.56 -14.62
C LEU A 180 17.65 -0.69 -13.68
N PHE A 181 17.02 -1.85 -13.66
CA PHE A 181 15.88 -2.19 -12.80
C PHE A 181 16.17 -3.46 -12.01
N GLY A 182 15.69 -3.53 -10.78
CA GLY A 182 15.98 -4.65 -9.89
C GLY A 182 15.36 -4.46 -8.51
N GLY A 183 15.52 -5.47 -7.67
CA GLY A 183 15.16 -5.41 -6.27
C GLY A 183 16.22 -4.64 -5.47
N ASN A 184 15.86 -4.30 -4.25
CA ASN A 184 16.71 -3.54 -3.34
C ASN A 184 16.60 -4.16 -1.95
N SER A 185 17.69 -4.69 -1.41
CA SER A 185 17.69 -5.31 -0.09
C SER A 185 17.53 -4.31 1.07
N ASN A 186 17.52 -3.00 0.79
CA ASN A 186 17.39 -1.95 1.79
C ASN A 186 15.96 -1.40 1.92
N VAL A 187 14.98 -1.91 1.17
CA VAL A 187 13.58 -1.47 1.34
C VAL A 187 13.01 -1.98 2.66
N SER A 188 12.23 -1.14 3.32
CA SER A 188 11.49 -1.46 4.55
C SER A 188 10.05 -1.86 4.22
N GLU A 189 9.29 -2.23 5.25
CA GLU A 189 7.85 -2.47 5.14
C GLU A 189 7.07 -1.25 4.64
N GLU A 190 5.95 -1.52 3.96
CA GLU A 190 4.90 -0.53 3.72
C GLU A 190 3.97 -0.50 4.94
N VAL A 191 3.53 0.68 5.36
CA VAL A 191 2.65 0.85 6.52
C VAL A 191 1.28 1.32 6.04
N ALA A 192 0.21 0.65 6.48
CA ALA A 192 -1.16 1.02 6.14
C ALA A 192 -1.96 1.36 7.40
N ASP A 193 -2.36 2.62 7.51
CA ASP A 193 -3.26 3.11 8.54
C ASP A 193 -4.68 3.22 8.00
N THR A 194 -5.63 2.68 8.75
CA THR A 194 -7.04 2.65 8.37
C THR A 194 -7.91 3.08 9.53
N PHE A 195 -8.72 4.11 9.31
CA PHE A 195 -9.77 4.54 10.22
C PHE A 195 -11.14 4.28 9.59
N THR A 196 -12.05 3.68 10.34
CA THR A 196 -13.43 3.49 9.92
C THR A 196 -14.39 3.90 11.03
N VAL A 197 -15.51 4.50 10.64
CA VAL A 197 -16.63 4.77 11.53
C VAL A 197 -17.93 4.54 10.77
N GLY A 198 -18.88 3.84 11.39
CA GLY A 198 -20.11 3.51 10.72
C GLY A 198 -21.25 3.16 11.66
N ALA A 199 -22.41 2.97 11.05
CA ALA A 199 -23.62 2.59 11.73
C ALA A 199 -24.36 1.49 10.95
N VAL A 200 -24.96 0.58 11.68
CA VAL A 200 -25.89 -0.43 11.18
C VAL A 200 -27.22 -0.22 11.89
N TRP A 201 -28.31 -0.11 11.13
CA TRP A 201 -29.66 0.06 11.64
C TRP A 201 -30.59 -1.01 11.07
N GLN A 202 -31.25 -1.74 11.95
CA GLN A 202 -32.13 -2.87 11.66
C GLN A 202 -33.51 -2.62 12.29
N PRO A 203 -34.28 -1.65 11.76
CA PRO A 203 -35.47 -1.14 12.43
C PRO A 203 -36.51 -2.22 12.73
N ASN A 204 -36.88 -2.35 14.00
CA ASN A 204 -37.87 -3.35 14.46
C ASN A 204 -39.29 -3.14 13.88
N PHE A 205 -39.58 -1.98 13.28
CA PHE A 205 -40.86 -1.69 12.63
C PHE A 205 -40.88 -2.06 11.13
N ILE A 206 -39.73 -2.39 10.53
CA ILE A 206 -39.63 -2.93 9.17
C ILE A 206 -38.76 -4.19 9.24
N ASN A 207 -39.40 -5.32 9.52
CA ASN A 207 -38.72 -6.61 9.61
C ASN A 207 -37.98 -6.93 8.31
N GLY A 208 -36.73 -7.38 8.43
CA GLY A 208 -35.89 -7.77 7.32
C GLY A 208 -35.17 -6.63 6.60
N LEU A 209 -35.34 -5.37 7.03
CA LEU A 209 -34.53 -4.24 6.56
C LEU A 209 -33.24 -4.11 7.37
N THR A 210 -32.11 -3.99 6.69
CA THR A 210 -30.81 -3.61 7.26
C THR A 210 -30.23 -2.46 6.44
N LEU A 211 -29.88 -1.38 7.13
CA LEU A 211 -29.23 -0.21 6.57
C LEU A 211 -27.85 -0.10 7.18
N GLN A 212 -26.84 0.15 6.36
CA GLN A 212 -25.47 0.29 6.81
C GLN A 212 -24.80 1.45 6.08
N VAL A 213 -24.10 2.29 6.84
CA VAL A 213 -23.31 3.41 6.32
C VAL A 213 -21.98 3.41 7.03
N ASP A 214 -20.88 3.41 6.27
CA ASP A 214 -19.53 3.40 6.81
C ASP A 214 -18.68 4.46 6.10
N TYR A 215 -18.02 5.31 6.87
CA TYR A 215 -16.91 6.11 6.39
C TYR A 215 -15.62 5.33 6.59
N TYR A 216 -14.75 5.36 5.59
CA TYR A 216 -13.39 4.82 5.65
C TYR A 216 -12.39 5.88 5.21
N GLN A 217 -11.22 5.84 5.84
CA GLN A 217 -10.03 6.57 5.46
C GLN A 217 -8.85 5.59 5.54
N ILE A 218 -8.09 5.48 4.46
CA ILE A 218 -6.95 4.58 4.33
C ILE A 218 -5.77 5.41 3.84
N GLU A 219 -4.63 5.25 4.50
CA GLU A 219 -3.35 5.83 4.13
C GLU A 219 -2.32 4.72 4.10
N ILE A 220 -1.57 4.61 3.00
CA ILE A 220 -0.46 3.66 2.85
C ILE A 220 0.79 4.49 2.65
N GLU A 221 1.71 4.42 3.62
CA GLU A 221 3.01 5.07 3.60
C GLU A 221 4.10 4.08 3.17
N ASP A 222 5.21 4.63 2.68
CA ASP A 222 6.40 3.86 2.29
C ASP A 222 6.13 2.72 1.31
N ALA A 223 5.15 2.90 0.42
CA ALA A 223 4.82 1.88 -0.56
C ALA A 223 6.01 1.63 -1.49
N ILE A 224 6.35 0.35 -1.67
CA ILE A 224 7.49 -0.11 -2.44
C ILE A 224 7.13 -0.04 -3.90
N ALA A 225 7.79 0.87 -4.61
CA ALA A 225 7.59 1.09 -6.03
C ALA A 225 8.92 1.22 -6.76
N THR A 226 8.87 1.07 -8.08
CA THR A 226 9.98 1.40 -8.96
C THR A 226 9.90 2.88 -9.33
N PRO A 227 10.96 3.68 -9.09
CA PRO A 227 10.94 5.09 -9.46
C PRO A 227 10.76 5.30 -10.97
N SER A 228 9.96 6.31 -11.33
CA SER A 228 9.79 6.76 -12.72
C SER A 228 10.99 7.60 -13.13
N LEU A 229 11.70 7.20 -14.20
CA LEU A 229 12.85 7.97 -14.71
C LEU A 229 12.47 9.41 -15.05
N GLN A 230 11.32 9.64 -15.68
CA GLN A 230 10.88 11.00 -16.02
C GLN A 230 10.61 11.84 -14.78
N ASN A 231 9.98 11.25 -13.75
CA ASN A 231 9.72 11.98 -12.51
C ASN A 231 11.02 12.34 -11.81
N LEU A 232 11.98 11.41 -11.70
CA LEU A 232 13.29 11.70 -11.11
C LEU A 232 14.04 12.80 -11.88
N LEU A 233 13.98 12.80 -13.21
CA LEU A 233 14.53 13.86 -14.04
C LEU A 233 13.84 15.21 -13.72
N ASP A 234 12.52 15.23 -13.61
CA ASP A 234 11.77 16.44 -13.33
C ASP A 234 12.05 16.97 -11.91
N GLU A 235 12.04 16.09 -10.91
CA GLU A 235 12.32 16.40 -9.52
C GLU A 235 13.75 16.94 -9.35
N CYS A 236 14.75 16.26 -9.89
CA CYS A 236 16.14 16.69 -9.78
C CYS A 236 16.41 18.00 -10.54
N TYR A 237 16.06 18.05 -11.83
CA TYR A 237 16.50 19.15 -12.68
C TYR A 237 15.56 20.34 -12.65
N ARG A 238 14.24 20.16 -12.46
CA ARG A 238 13.26 21.25 -12.50
C ARG A 238 12.80 21.70 -11.12
N GLN A 239 12.70 20.78 -10.16
CA GLN A 239 12.18 21.06 -8.81
C GLN A 239 13.30 21.20 -7.76
N ASP A 240 14.55 20.88 -8.13
CA ASP A 240 15.73 20.97 -7.26
C ASP A 240 15.62 20.05 -6.02
N ILE A 241 14.97 18.90 -6.18
CA ILE A 241 14.86 17.87 -5.14
C ILE A 241 16.14 17.03 -5.16
N GLN A 242 17.04 17.35 -4.22
CA GLN A 242 18.39 16.80 -4.16
C GLN A 242 18.44 15.25 -4.06
N PRO A 243 17.59 14.58 -3.26
CA PRO A 243 17.57 13.11 -3.22
C PRO A 243 17.33 12.45 -4.59
N SER A 244 16.44 13.02 -5.41
CA SER A 244 16.19 12.53 -6.78
C SER A 244 17.38 12.73 -7.71
N CYS A 245 18.28 13.66 -7.39
CA CYS A 245 19.52 13.84 -8.15
C CYS A 245 20.55 12.74 -7.92
N ASP A 246 20.50 12.05 -6.78
CA ASP A 246 21.47 11.02 -6.43
C ASP A 246 21.41 9.81 -7.38
N PHE A 247 20.23 9.56 -7.97
CA PHE A 247 20.02 8.55 -9.01
C PHE A 247 20.83 8.79 -10.30
N PHE A 248 21.31 10.02 -10.51
CA PHE A 248 22.09 10.39 -11.70
C PHE A 248 23.60 10.46 -11.43
N ASN A 249 24.05 10.30 -10.17
CA ASN A 249 25.46 10.34 -9.82
C ASN A 249 26.20 9.15 -10.44
N GLY A 250 27.10 9.44 -11.39
CA GLY A 250 27.84 8.40 -12.13
C GLY A 250 27.03 7.72 -13.25
N ALA A 251 25.77 8.11 -13.44
CA ALA A 251 24.89 7.59 -14.49
C ALA A 251 25.06 8.31 -15.83
N ARG A 252 25.90 9.36 -15.91
CA ARG A 252 26.10 10.15 -17.13
C ARG A 252 27.46 9.92 -17.76
N ASN A 253 27.49 9.81 -19.08
CA ASN A 253 28.74 9.70 -19.83
C ASN A 253 29.56 11.00 -19.68
N PRO A 254 30.80 10.96 -19.16
CA PRO A 254 31.60 12.15 -18.89
C PRO A 254 32.08 12.89 -20.15
N SER A 255 31.89 12.31 -21.34
CA SER A 255 32.26 12.93 -22.62
C SER A 255 31.07 13.56 -23.34
N THR A 256 29.87 13.00 -23.20
CA THR A 256 28.67 13.41 -23.96
C THR A 256 27.53 13.91 -23.08
N GLY A 257 27.46 13.50 -21.81
CA GLY A 257 26.33 13.74 -20.90
C GLY A 257 25.17 12.76 -21.05
N GLU A 258 25.19 11.92 -22.08
CA GLU A 258 24.14 10.93 -22.37
C GLU A 258 24.11 9.82 -21.31
N MET A 259 22.89 9.37 -20.99
CA MET A 259 22.64 8.17 -20.18
C MET A 259 22.40 7.00 -21.13
N ALA A 260 23.33 6.06 -21.17
CA ALA A 260 23.32 4.84 -21.97
C ALA A 260 24.43 3.92 -21.46
N ASN A 261 24.32 2.61 -21.67
CA ASN A 261 25.35 1.65 -21.28
C ASN A 261 26.79 2.12 -21.65
N PRO A 262 27.75 2.19 -20.69
CA PRO A 262 27.70 1.68 -19.31
C PRO A 262 27.26 2.69 -18.24
N PHE A 263 26.80 3.89 -18.61
CA PHE A 263 26.36 4.95 -17.72
C PHE A 263 24.83 4.98 -17.68
N MET A 264 24.24 4.27 -16.72
CA MET A 264 22.78 4.09 -16.62
C MET A 264 22.32 4.43 -15.20
N PRO A 265 21.19 5.13 -15.02
CA PRO A 265 20.60 5.31 -13.71
C PRO A 265 20.06 3.97 -13.18
N GLU A 266 20.21 3.76 -11.88
CA GLU A 266 19.72 2.57 -11.17
C GLU A 266 18.35 2.85 -10.54
N LEU A 267 17.30 2.26 -11.11
CA LEU A 267 15.90 2.42 -10.70
C LEU A 267 15.42 1.18 -9.95
N PHE A 268 16.12 0.83 -8.87
CA PHE A 268 15.72 -0.29 -8.03
C PHE A 268 14.50 0.06 -7.18
N SER A 269 13.78 -0.97 -6.70
CA SER A 269 12.65 -0.77 -5.79
C SER A 269 13.03 0.09 -4.59
N SER A 270 12.15 1.02 -4.21
CA SER A 270 12.35 1.91 -3.07
C SER A 270 11.01 2.26 -2.43
N ASN A 271 11.02 2.59 -1.14
CA ASN A 271 9.88 3.12 -0.40
C ASN A 271 9.67 4.57 -0.83
N LEU A 272 8.75 4.80 -1.79
CA LEU A 272 8.65 6.07 -2.51
C LEU A 272 7.24 6.61 -2.64
N ALA A 273 6.21 5.91 -2.14
CA ALA A 273 4.85 6.25 -2.47
C ALA A 273 3.95 6.31 -1.23
N VAL A 274 3.11 7.34 -1.22
CA VAL A 274 1.98 7.48 -0.30
C VAL A 274 0.69 7.35 -1.11
N PHE A 275 -0.17 6.42 -0.71
CA PHE A 275 -1.50 6.24 -1.28
C PHE A 275 -2.56 6.59 -0.25
N GLU A 276 -3.52 7.42 -0.64
CA GLU A 276 -4.64 7.80 0.21
C GLU A 276 -5.95 7.41 -0.46
N ALA A 277 -6.89 6.88 0.30
CA ALA A 277 -8.25 6.62 -0.16
C ALA A 277 -9.25 6.90 0.97
N GLU A 278 -10.23 7.75 0.69
CA GLU A 278 -11.33 8.02 1.62
C GLU A 278 -12.68 8.00 0.91
N GLY A 279 -13.71 7.57 1.63
CA GLY A 279 -15.04 7.43 1.06
C GLY A 279 -16.09 6.99 2.04
N VAL A 280 -17.30 6.84 1.51
CA VAL A 280 -18.48 6.36 2.23
C VAL A 280 -19.07 5.17 1.49
N ASP A 281 -19.22 4.06 2.19
CA ASP A 281 -19.96 2.89 1.74
C ASP A 281 -21.39 2.94 2.29
N VAL A 282 -22.36 2.63 1.44
CA VAL A 282 -23.77 2.52 1.78
C VAL A 282 -24.29 1.17 1.33
N ARG A 283 -24.92 0.45 2.25
CA ARG A 283 -25.54 -0.84 2.00
C ARG A 283 -26.99 -0.85 2.50
N VAL A 284 -27.88 -1.41 1.68
CA VAL A 284 -29.28 -1.65 2.00
C VAL A 284 -29.60 -3.09 1.66
N ASP A 285 -30.01 -3.86 2.66
CA ASP A 285 -30.58 -5.19 2.48
C ASP A 285 -32.03 -5.15 2.92
N TYR A 286 -32.93 -5.66 2.09
CA TYR A 286 -34.31 -5.84 2.49
C TYR A 286 -34.77 -7.24 2.08
N MET A 287 -35.14 -8.04 3.07
CA MET A 287 -35.70 -9.38 2.90
C MET A 287 -37.14 -9.42 3.40
N TRP A 288 -38.01 -10.11 2.66
CA TRP A 288 -39.40 -10.30 3.07
C TRP A 288 -39.93 -11.64 2.58
N ASP A 289 -40.87 -12.22 3.32
CA ASP A 289 -41.48 -13.50 2.93
C ASP A 289 -42.57 -13.30 1.88
N ALA A 290 -42.77 -14.29 1.02
CA ALA A 290 -43.83 -14.29 0.01
C ALA A 290 -45.22 -14.05 0.61
N GLU A 291 -45.48 -14.57 1.82
CA GLU A 291 -46.72 -14.35 2.56
C GLU A 291 -47.01 -12.86 2.79
N GLN A 292 -45.97 -12.03 2.97
CA GLN A 292 -46.10 -10.59 3.21
C GLN A 292 -46.62 -9.84 1.97
N MET A 293 -46.53 -10.46 0.79
CA MET A 293 -47.10 -9.98 -0.47
C MET A 293 -48.46 -10.62 -0.79
N GLY A 294 -49.00 -11.46 0.10
CA GLY A 294 -50.21 -12.25 -0.16
C GLY A 294 -49.98 -13.43 -1.12
N LEU A 295 -48.73 -13.85 -1.30
CA LEU A 295 -48.35 -15.01 -2.11
C LEU A 295 -48.24 -16.28 -1.25
N SER A 296 -48.18 -17.46 -1.89
CA SER A 296 -48.00 -18.73 -1.17
C SER A 296 -46.67 -18.76 -0.43
N SER A 297 -46.67 -19.29 0.80
CA SER A 297 -45.46 -19.49 1.62
C SER A 297 -44.47 -20.48 1.01
N ASP A 298 -44.95 -21.36 0.14
CA ASP A 298 -44.10 -22.27 -0.66
C ASP A 298 -43.14 -21.52 -1.60
N LEU A 299 -43.40 -20.24 -1.89
CA LEU A 299 -42.53 -19.41 -2.73
C LEU A 299 -41.32 -18.85 -1.96
N GLY A 300 -41.24 -19.06 -0.64
CA GLY A 300 -40.10 -18.68 0.19
C GLY A 300 -40.00 -17.17 0.44
N SER A 301 -38.78 -16.66 0.49
CA SER A 301 -38.49 -15.24 0.75
C SER A 301 -37.88 -14.57 -0.47
N PHE A 302 -38.17 -13.29 -0.64
CA PHE A 302 -37.58 -12.41 -1.63
C PHE A 302 -36.62 -11.45 -0.95
N GLY A 303 -35.67 -10.91 -1.71
CA GLY A 303 -34.74 -9.93 -1.19
C GLY A 303 -34.22 -8.99 -2.26
N VAL A 304 -33.92 -7.76 -1.82
CA VAL A 304 -33.20 -6.76 -2.59
C VAL A 304 -31.96 -6.37 -1.79
N ASN A 305 -30.81 -6.37 -2.45
CA ASN A 305 -29.57 -5.82 -1.94
C ASN A 305 -29.13 -4.66 -2.82
N TYR A 306 -28.69 -3.58 -2.19
CA TYR A 306 -28.05 -2.44 -2.82
C TYR A 306 -26.74 -2.15 -2.10
N TYR A 307 -25.68 -1.95 -2.88
CA TYR A 307 -24.36 -1.59 -2.39
C TYR A 307 -23.81 -0.46 -3.25
N SER A 308 -23.26 0.58 -2.60
CA SER A 308 -22.68 1.72 -3.28
C SER A 308 -21.49 2.25 -2.49
N THR A 309 -20.46 2.66 -3.21
CA THR A 309 -19.28 3.35 -2.67
C THR A 309 -19.21 4.73 -3.27
N PHE A 310 -19.06 5.74 -2.41
CA PHE A 310 -18.79 7.12 -2.82
C PHE A 310 -17.38 7.51 -2.36
N THR A 311 -16.45 7.60 -3.31
CA THR A 311 -15.07 8.01 -3.04
C THR A 311 -15.00 9.54 -2.91
N ILE A 312 -14.50 10.02 -1.79
CA ILE A 312 -14.29 11.45 -1.50
C ILE A 312 -12.91 11.87 -2.03
N GLY A 313 -11.89 11.07 -1.76
CA GLY A 313 -10.49 11.34 -2.08
C GLY A 313 -9.78 10.06 -2.50
N ASN A 314 -8.93 10.17 -3.51
CA ASN A 314 -8.00 9.13 -3.93
C ASN A 314 -6.72 9.82 -4.41
N GLY A 315 -5.62 9.60 -3.68
CA GLY A 315 -4.38 10.31 -3.84
C GLY A 315 -3.20 9.38 -4.05
N TYR A 316 -2.24 9.85 -4.84
CA TYR A 316 -0.90 9.29 -4.95
C TYR A 316 0.09 10.45 -4.82
N GLN A 317 1.05 10.32 -3.91
CA GLN A 317 2.18 11.23 -3.79
C GLN A 317 3.47 10.41 -3.73
N THR A 318 4.55 10.96 -4.28
CA THR A 318 5.88 10.41 -4.01
C THR A 318 6.27 10.82 -2.59
N SER A 319 6.71 9.88 -1.74
CA SER A 319 7.21 10.24 -0.41
C SER A 319 8.48 11.09 -0.57
N GLU A 320 8.60 12.12 0.28
CA GLU A 320 9.82 12.91 0.33
C GLU A 320 10.95 12.00 0.83
N VAL A 321 11.95 11.75 -0.03
CA VAL A 321 13.14 10.93 0.28
C VAL A 321 14.09 11.66 1.23
#